data_AF-A0A497FS01-F1
#
_entry.id   AF-A0A497FS01-F1
#
_cell.length_a   1.000
_cell.length_b   1.000
_cell.length_c   1.000
_cell.angle_alpha   90.00
_cell.angle_beta   90.00
_cell.angle_gamma   90.00
#
_symmetry.space_group_name_H-M   'P 1'
#
loop_
_entity.id
_entity.type
_entity.pdbx_description
1 polymer ?
#
loop_
_entity_poly.entity_id
_entity_poly.type
_entity_poly.pdbx_seq_one_letter_code
_entity_poly.pdbx_strand_id
1 'polypeptide(L)' 'MRIIPRRIEVSRIKRSLPWVMVYGRRKTGKTFLVENFIPYDKFFFVNRDGTVLDKES' A
#
# COMPACT_ATOMS: atom_id res chain seq x y z
N MET A 1 17.25 -2.65 12.03
CA MET A 1 16.29 -3.26 11.08
C MET A 1 16.59 -2.70 9.69
N ARG A 2 16.84 -3.53 8.68
CA ARG A 2 17.17 -3.08 7.32
C ARG A 2 15.95 -3.22 6.41
N ILE A 3 15.47 -2.11 5.87
CA ILE A 3 14.39 -2.09 4.88
C ILE A 3 15.01 -2.21 3.48
N ILE A 4 14.55 -3.17 2.68
CA ILE A 4 15.01 -3.37 1.30
C ILE A 4 14.01 -2.73 0.33
N PRO A 5 14.46 -1.86 -0.60
CA PRO A 5 13.57 -1.19 -1.53
C PRO A 5 12.94 -2.17 -2.54
N ARG A 6 11.61 -2.12 -2.66
CA ARG A 6 10.77 -2.99 -3.51
C ARG A 6 10.62 -2.46 -4.94
N ARG A 7 11.75 -2.25 -5.63
CA ARG A 7 11.81 -1.50 -6.91
C ARG A 7 10.94 -2.10 -8.02
N ILE A 8 10.88 -3.42 -8.12
CA ILE A 8 10.10 -4.12 -9.17
C ILE A 8 8.60 -3.91 -8.92
N GLU A 9 8.16 -4.12 -7.68
CA GLU A 9 6.75 -3.97 -7.30
C GLU A 9 6.27 -2.53 -7.46
N VAL A 10 7.08 -1.55 -7.03
CA VAL A 10 6.77 -0.12 -7.22
C VAL A 10 6.63 0.23 -8.69
N SER A 11 7.55 -0.27 -9.53
CA SER A 11 7.50 -0.01 -10.99
C SER A 11 6.26 -0.61 -11.63
N ARG A 12 5.82 -1.80 -11.18
CA ARG A 12 4.59 -2.43 -11.65
C ARG A 12 3.36 -1.62 -11.28
N ILE A 13 3.28 -1.16 -10.03
CA ILE A 13 2.16 -0.32 -9.56
C ILE A 13 2.11 1.01 -10.32
N LYS A 14 3.25 1.70 -10.50
CA LYS A 14 3.30 2.98 -11.24
C LYS A 14 2.92 2.86 -12.71
N ARG A 15 3.14 1.70 -13.33
CA ARG A 15 2.74 1.42 -14.73
C ARG A 15 1.28 0.98 -14.85
N SER A 16 0.60 0.74 -13.73
CA SER A 16 -0.79 0.28 -13.73
C SER A 16 -1.76 1.45 -13.96
N LEU A 17 -2.86 1.17 -14.65
CA LEU A 17 -4.00 2.08 -14.90
C LEU A 17 -4.75 2.41 -13.57
N PRO A 18 -5.76 3.32 -13.55
CA PRO A 18 -6.04 4.15 -12.36
C PRO A 18 -6.46 3.36 -11.12
N TRP A 19 -6.94 2.13 -11.29
CA TRP A 19 -7.33 1.24 -10.20
C TRP A 19 -6.36 0.06 -10.09
N VAL A 20 -5.68 -0.04 -8.95
CA VAL A 20 -4.66 -1.07 -8.70
C VAL A 20 -5.03 -1.86 -7.45
N MET A 21 -5.20 -3.18 -7.58
CA MET A 21 -5.39 -4.08 -6.44
C MET A 21 -4.09 -4.78 -6.06
N VAL A 22 -3.57 -4.50 -4.87
CA VAL A 22 -2.37 -5.17 -4.32
C VAL A 22 -2.81 -6.26 -3.33
N TYR A 23 -2.68 -7.53 -3.71
CA TYR A 23 -3.11 -8.67 -2.89
C TYR A 23 -2.02 -9.74 -2.73
N GLY A 24 -2.21 -10.66 -1.78
CA GLY A 24 -1.27 -11.74 -1.48
C GLY A 24 -1.35 -12.23 -0.03
N ARG A 25 -0.54 -13.23 0.35
CA ARG A 25 -0.57 -13.88 1.67
C ARG A 25 -0.38 -12.92 2.85
N ARG A 26 -0.87 -13.28 4.05
CA ARG A 26 -0.68 -12.49 5.27
C ARG A 26 0.82 -12.29 5.57
N LYS A 27 1.18 -11.13 6.13
CA LYS A 27 2.56 -10.75 6.52
C LYS A 27 3.58 -10.59 5.37
N THR A 28 3.15 -10.49 4.11
CA THR A 28 4.07 -10.23 2.99
C THR A 28 4.45 -8.76 2.79
N GLY A 29 4.05 -7.85 3.68
CA GLY A 29 4.44 -6.44 3.63
C GLY A 29 3.71 -5.58 2.59
N LYS A 30 2.50 -5.96 2.15
CA LYS A 30 1.70 -5.18 1.18
C LYS A 30 1.32 -3.79 1.71
N THR A 31 0.85 -3.71 2.95
CA THR A 31 0.56 -2.43 3.61
C THR A 31 1.80 -1.56 3.66
N PHE A 32 2.92 -2.13 4.14
CA PHE A 32 4.21 -1.45 4.19
C PHE A 32 4.69 -0.95 2.81
N LEU A 33 4.46 -1.74 1.75
CA LEU A 33 4.79 -1.38 0.38
C LEU A 33 4.06 -0.10 -0.05
N VAL A 34 2.73 -0.07 0.08
CA VAL A 34 1.90 1.06 -0.36
C VAL A 34 2.19 2.29 0.49
N GLU A 35 2.28 2.10 1.80
CA GLU A 35 2.48 3.17 2.78
C GLU A 35 3.83 3.89 2.66
N ASN A 36 4.90 3.18 2.29
CA ASN A 36 6.25 3.76 2.30
C ASN A 36 6.84 4.02 0.92
N PHE A 37 6.37 3.34 -0.13
CA PHE A 37 7.02 3.40 -1.45
C PHE A 37 6.12 3.88 -2.59
N ILE A 38 4.81 4.01 -2.36
CA ILE A 38 3.86 4.51 -3.36
C ILE A 38 3.44 5.92 -2.95
N PRO A 39 3.54 6.92 -3.84
CA PRO A 39 3.00 8.25 -3.56
C PRO A 39 1.47 8.20 -3.54
N TYR A 40 0.87 8.84 -2.56
CA TYR A 40 -0.57 8.99 -2.42
C TYR A 40 -0.88 10.35 -1.79
N ASP A 41 -2.06 10.89 -2.07
CA ASP A 41 -2.54 12.14 -1.45
C ASP A 41 -3.27 11.88 -0.13
N LYS A 42 -3.97 10.74 -0.02
CA LYS A 42 -4.66 10.30 1.19
C LYS A 42 -4.51 8.81 1.40
N PHE A 43 -4.40 8.38 2.66
CA PHE A 43 -4.29 6.97 3.03
C PHE A 43 -5.36 6.59 4.04
N PHE A 44 -6.26 5.69 3.62
CA PHE A 44 -7.35 5.20 4.46
C PHE A 44 -7.15 3.73 4.82
N PHE A 45 -7.29 3.41 6.10
CA PHE A 45 -7.45 2.04 6.59
C PHE A 45 -8.92 1.72 6.77
N VAL A 46 -9.42 0.77 5.98
CA VAL A 46 -10.80 0.27 6.10
C VAL A 46 -10.76 -1.04 6.87
N ASN A 47 -11.40 -1.04 8.04
CA ASN A 47 -11.51 -2.22 8.89
C ASN A 47 -12.72 -3.08 8.51
N ARG A 48 -12.77 -4.31 9.02
CA ARG A 48 -13.88 -5.25 8.75
C ARG A 48 -15.21 -4.82 9.37
N ASP A 49 -15.16 -4.03 10.43
CA ASP A 49 -16.34 -3.45 11.09
C ASP A 49 -16.91 -2.24 10.32
N GLY A 50 -16.31 -1.88 9.18
CA GLY A 50 -16.72 -0.75 8.36
C GLY A 50 -16.14 0.59 8.83
N THR A 51 -15.34 0.61 9.90
CA THR A 51 -14.65 1.83 10.31
C THR A 51 -13.57 2.21 9.29
N VAL A 52 -13.46 3.50 9.01
CA VAL A 52 -12.46 4.08 8.12
C VAL A 52 -11.58 5.01 8.93
N LEU A 53 -10.28 4.72 8.96
CA LEU A 53 -9.27 5.52 9.62
C LEU A 53 -8.48 6.27 8.54
N ASP A 54 -8.55 7.60 8.57
CA ASP A 54 -7.61 8.45 7.83
C ASP A 54 -6.32 8.53 8.63
N LYS A 55 -5.20 8.17 8.00
CA LYS A 55 -3.90 8.13 8.68
C LYS A 55 -3.36 9.54 9.00
N GLU A 56 -3.82 10.57 8.28
CA GLU A 56 -3.34 11.94 8.44
C GLU A 56 -4.22 12.80 9.37
N SER A 57 -5.27 12.22 9.98
CA SER A 57 -6.20 12.92 10.89
C SER A 57 -5.85 12.78 12.37
#